data_AF-A0A399Z9F3-F1
#
_entry.id   AF-A0A399Z9F3-F1
#
_cell.length_a   1.000
_cell.length_b   1.000
_cell.length_c   1.000
_cell.angle_alpha   90.00
_cell.angle_beta   90.00
_cell.angle_gamma   90.00
#
_symmetry.space_group_name_H-M   'P 1'
#
loop_
_entity.id
_entity.type
_entity.pdbx_description
1 polymer ?
#
loop_
_entity_poly.entity_id
_entity_poly.type
_entity_poly.pdbx_seq_one_letter_code
_entity_poly.pdbx_strand_id
1 'polypeptide(L)'
;MYQQHYYVPKHSGTVSDCLLAFGAADTIARIVHHFTPGAQVVLMDNGGYYVVDAGVALQAEWVERIGFFEQIPFLSSSKEQVPQELGWIARRNVDEEWETFRRYSEQRRQLAGAGIVGDALDLALADPPKPDWTVATYLGDYRMQAQGIHNSLVAQWARGGDQTIALNLQTILQLFATPDADWEASAQAWKKAAKSLGLPDSVTASQLFNPHMGKGQNQGKANKLTMGNEKSFWLVEYLKAVGLWMATAPTKATNADLRKTYVLAPQRIDVKFHRRVFDTFRERLWNTGAVKQDILASLLYAEVLLERCIEEDDLSVFDDGPISNVVSGMSVATYQLLSANSYTTMNLSYLGLPDWMPQVQSM
;
A
#
# COMPACT_ATOMS: atom_id res chain seq x y z
N MET A 1 -2.15 -24.90 -4.17
CA MET A 1 -1.13 -23.85 -4.02
C MET A 1 -0.89 -23.11 -5.33
N TYR A 2 -0.55 -23.79 -6.43
CA TYR A 2 -0.45 -23.15 -7.75
C TYR A 2 -1.81 -23.19 -8.45
N GLN A 3 -2.44 -22.02 -8.58
CA GLN A 3 -3.83 -21.88 -9.02
C GLN A 3 -4.05 -20.48 -9.57
N GLN A 4 -5.24 -20.21 -10.09
CA GLN A 4 -5.61 -18.90 -10.63
C GLN A 4 -6.11 -17.94 -9.54
N HIS A 5 -6.89 -18.43 -8.58
CA HIS A 5 -7.53 -17.61 -7.55
C HIS A 5 -6.83 -17.75 -6.19
N TYR A 6 -6.48 -16.65 -5.56
CA TYR A 6 -5.92 -16.62 -4.20
C TYR A 6 -6.80 -15.80 -3.27
N TYR A 7 -6.91 -16.23 -2.02
CA TYR A 7 -7.88 -15.72 -1.06
C TYR A 7 -7.18 -15.01 0.10
N VAL A 8 -7.37 -13.70 0.20
CA VAL A 8 -6.80 -12.87 1.26
C VAL A 8 -7.88 -12.58 2.32
N PRO A 9 -7.91 -13.30 3.46
CA PRO A 9 -8.91 -13.10 4.51
C PRO A 9 -8.87 -11.70 5.13
N LYS A 10 -10.04 -11.20 5.51
CA LYS A 10 -10.21 -9.95 6.25
C LYS A 10 -10.25 -10.24 7.75
N HIS A 11 -9.10 -10.17 8.42
CA HIS A 11 -8.99 -10.51 9.84
C HIS A 11 -9.27 -9.34 10.77
N SER A 12 -9.01 -8.11 10.33
CA SER A 12 -9.06 -6.94 11.21
C SER A 12 -10.29 -6.08 10.99
N GLY A 13 -10.89 -6.11 9.80
CA GLY A 13 -11.91 -5.14 9.38
C GLY A 13 -11.35 -3.72 9.27
N THR A 14 -10.02 -3.57 9.11
CA THR A 14 -9.32 -2.27 9.09
C THR A 14 -8.48 -2.08 7.83
N VAL A 15 -7.78 -0.95 7.73
CA VAL A 15 -6.84 -0.67 6.63
C VAL A 15 -5.85 -1.82 6.39
N SER A 16 -5.49 -2.58 7.43
CA SER A 16 -4.55 -3.69 7.35
C SER A 16 -4.96 -4.76 6.35
N ASP A 17 -6.26 -5.02 6.20
CA ASP A 17 -6.76 -6.04 5.29
C ASP A 17 -6.62 -5.57 3.83
N CYS A 18 -6.89 -4.29 3.56
CA CYS A 18 -6.68 -3.68 2.24
C CYS A 18 -5.19 -3.66 1.88
N LEU A 19 -4.32 -3.27 2.82
CA LEU A 19 -2.87 -3.28 2.63
C LEU A 19 -2.38 -4.70 2.29
N LEU A 20 -2.83 -5.71 3.03
CA LEU A 20 -2.43 -7.09 2.75
C LEU A 20 -2.91 -7.55 1.37
N ALA A 21 -4.15 -7.22 1.00
CA ALA A 21 -4.73 -7.58 -0.29
C ALA A 21 -3.97 -6.98 -1.47
N PHE A 22 -3.68 -5.68 -1.44
CA PHE A 22 -2.88 -5.01 -2.48
C PHE A 22 -1.43 -5.51 -2.52
N GLY A 23 -0.85 -5.82 -1.35
CA GLY A 23 0.48 -6.42 -1.28
C GLY A 23 0.54 -7.78 -1.96
N ALA A 24 -0.39 -8.67 -1.61
CA ALA A 24 -0.49 -10.00 -2.23
C ALA A 24 -0.76 -9.90 -3.73
N ALA A 25 -1.66 -9.00 -4.15
CA ALA A 25 -1.99 -8.76 -5.54
C ALA A 25 -0.77 -8.26 -6.35
N ASP A 26 0.03 -7.33 -5.83
CA ASP A 26 1.27 -6.87 -6.49
C ASP A 26 2.29 -8.01 -6.61
N THR A 27 2.48 -8.81 -5.56
CA THR A 27 3.40 -9.96 -5.60
C THR A 27 2.97 -10.99 -6.65
N ILE A 28 1.69 -11.35 -6.69
CA ILE A 28 1.14 -12.29 -7.69
C ILE A 28 1.25 -11.70 -9.09
N ALA A 29 0.91 -10.42 -9.27
CA ALA A 29 1.02 -9.73 -10.54
C ALA A 29 2.45 -9.71 -11.08
N ARG A 30 3.46 -9.55 -10.21
CA ARG A 30 4.87 -9.65 -10.62
C ARG A 30 5.24 -11.03 -11.15
N ILE A 31 4.73 -12.10 -10.53
CA ILE A 31 4.93 -13.46 -11.03
C ILE A 31 4.27 -13.64 -12.38
N VAL A 32 2.98 -13.32 -12.47
CA VAL A 32 2.18 -13.49 -13.67
C VAL A 32 2.75 -12.69 -14.83
N HIS A 33 3.00 -11.39 -14.66
CA HIS A 33 3.48 -10.54 -15.75
C HIS A 33 4.90 -10.87 -16.21
N HIS A 34 5.73 -11.51 -15.37
CA HIS A 34 7.05 -11.97 -15.79
C HIS A 34 6.96 -13.06 -16.86
N PHE A 35 6.02 -14.00 -16.71
CA PHE A 35 5.87 -15.16 -17.63
C PHE A 35 4.74 -14.99 -18.63
N THR A 36 3.78 -14.10 -18.36
CA THR A 36 2.62 -13.80 -19.19
C THR A 36 2.33 -12.29 -19.15
N PRO A 37 3.13 -11.46 -19.85
CA PRO A 37 3.05 -9.99 -19.76
C PRO A 37 1.70 -9.35 -20.12
N GLY A 38 0.80 -10.08 -20.79
CA GLY A 38 -0.53 -9.62 -21.18
C GLY A 38 -1.68 -10.13 -20.31
N ALA A 39 -1.40 -10.99 -19.31
CA ALA A 39 -2.46 -11.44 -18.39
C ALA A 39 -2.90 -10.28 -17.50
N GLN A 40 -4.19 -10.20 -17.23
CA GLN A 40 -4.77 -9.27 -16.27
C GLN A 40 -4.80 -9.91 -14.89
N VAL A 41 -4.44 -9.14 -13.86
CA VAL A 41 -4.53 -9.58 -12.47
C VAL A 41 -5.54 -8.70 -11.77
N VAL A 42 -6.64 -9.29 -11.32
CA VAL A 42 -7.80 -8.56 -10.79
C VAL A 42 -7.93 -8.83 -9.30
N LEU A 43 -8.09 -7.77 -8.52
CA LEU A 43 -8.37 -7.83 -7.09
C LEU A 43 -9.86 -7.57 -6.86
N MET A 44 -10.54 -8.49 -6.17
CA MET A 44 -11.98 -8.47 -5.94
C MET A 44 -12.31 -8.58 -4.45
N ASP A 45 -13.35 -7.88 -4.01
CA ASP A 45 -13.95 -8.08 -2.69
C ASP A 45 -15.04 -9.15 -2.75
N ASN A 46 -14.89 -10.21 -1.95
CA ASN A 46 -15.86 -11.29 -1.83
C ASN A 46 -16.45 -11.39 -0.40
N GLY A 47 -16.58 -10.25 0.28
CA GLY A 47 -17.15 -10.16 1.63
C GLY A 47 -16.13 -10.47 2.71
N GLY A 48 -16.03 -11.75 3.11
CA GLY A 48 -15.15 -12.20 4.20
C GLY A 48 -13.65 -12.28 3.85
N TYR A 49 -13.34 -12.21 2.56
CA TYR A 49 -11.99 -12.24 2.02
C TYR A 49 -11.96 -11.47 0.69
N TYR A 50 -10.78 -11.04 0.29
CA TYR A 50 -10.51 -10.61 -1.08
C TYR A 50 -10.09 -11.80 -1.93
N VAL A 51 -10.33 -11.74 -3.23
CA VAL A 51 -9.84 -12.69 -4.22
C VAL A 51 -8.86 -11.97 -5.15
N VAL A 52 -7.64 -12.49 -5.26
CA VAL A 52 -6.70 -12.15 -6.33
C VAL A 52 -6.88 -13.18 -7.44
N ASP A 53 -7.50 -12.77 -8.53
CA ASP A 53 -7.56 -13.55 -9.77
C ASP A 53 -6.32 -13.21 -10.61
N ALA A 54 -5.42 -14.18 -10.75
CA ALA A 54 -4.21 -14.07 -11.54
C ALA A 54 -4.45 -14.04 -13.06
N GLY A 55 -5.70 -14.25 -13.51
CA GLY A 55 -6.08 -14.39 -14.93
C GLY A 55 -5.63 -15.70 -15.58
N VAL A 56 -4.59 -16.33 -15.02
CA VAL A 56 -4.02 -17.62 -15.41
C VAL A 56 -3.62 -18.40 -14.17
N ALA A 57 -3.66 -19.73 -14.25
CA ALA A 57 -3.14 -20.57 -13.17
C ALA A 57 -1.62 -20.44 -13.08
N LEU A 58 -1.11 -20.04 -11.91
CA LEU A 58 0.34 -20.03 -11.64
C LEU A 58 0.92 -21.43 -11.82
N GLN A 59 2.20 -21.49 -12.18
CA GLN A 59 2.95 -22.74 -12.34
C GLN A 59 4.09 -22.82 -11.32
N ALA A 60 4.47 -24.03 -10.92
CA ALA A 60 5.55 -24.24 -9.96
C ALA A 60 6.88 -23.69 -10.47
N GLU A 61 7.16 -23.92 -11.74
CA GLU A 61 8.37 -23.51 -12.43
C GLU A 61 8.49 -21.98 -12.51
N TRP A 62 7.37 -21.24 -12.47
CA TRP A 62 7.42 -19.77 -12.47
C TRP A 62 8.02 -19.25 -11.17
N VAL A 63 7.60 -19.81 -10.04
CA VAL A 63 8.10 -19.44 -8.71
C VAL A 63 9.58 -19.82 -8.54
N GLU A 64 10.00 -20.93 -9.16
CA GLU A 64 11.39 -21.38 -9.13
C GLU A 64 12.32 -20.56 -10.04
N ARG A 65 11.79 -19.99 -11.13
CA ARG A 65 12.61 -19.35 -12.18
C ARG A 65 12.57 -17.82 -12.21
N ILE A 66 11.62 -17.18 -11.52
CA ILE A 66 11.43 -15.72 -11.59
C ILE A 66 12.65 -14.91 -11.15
N GLY A 67 13.50 -15.49 -10.32
CA GLY A 67 14.63 -14.79 -9.70
C GLY A 67 14.17 -13.71 -8.71
N PHE A 68 15.13 -13.12 -8.03
CA PHE A 68 14.90 -12.06 -7.08
C PHE A 68 14.33 -10.80 -7.77
N PHE A 69 13.39 -10.14 -7.10
CA PHE A 69 12.88 -8.84 -7.51
C PHE A 69 12.57 -7.95 -6.31
N GLU A 70 12.66 -6.65 -6.53
CA GLU A 70 12.32 -5.62 -5.54
C GLU A 70 10.88 -5.15 -5.74
N GLN A 71 10.13 -5.05 -4.64
CA GLN A 71 8.76 -4.51 -4.68
C GLN A 71 8.67 -3.08 -4.20
N ILE A 72 9.45 -2.73 -3.17
CA ILE A 72 9.42 -1.46 -2.47
C ILE A 72 10.86 -1.00 -2.15
N PRO A 73 11.13 0.31 -2.18
CA PRO A 73 12.50 0.82 -2.00
C PRO A 73 12.89 0.83 -0.52
N PHE A 74 14.18 0.74 -0.23
CA PHE A 74 14.70 1.08 1.09
C PHE A 74 14.67 2.59 1.32
N LEU A 75 14.29 3.05 2.51
CA LEU A 75 14.25 4.48 2.84
C LEU A 75 15.54 4.94 3.51
N SER A 76 16.34 5.74 2.81
CA SER A 76 17.53 6.36 3.36
C SER A 76 17.28 7.80 3.82
N SER A 77 18.12 8.31 4.70
CA SER A 77 18.17 9.71 5.14
C SER A 77 19.56 10.02 5.69
N SER A 78 19.82 11.27 6.05
CA SER A 78 21.00 11.68 6.82
C SER A 78 21.24 10.84 8.09
N LYS A 79 20.19 10.25 8.68
CA LYS A 79 20.28 9.44 9.92
C LYS A 79 20.25 7.93 9.70
N GLU A 80 19.82 7.48 8.53
CA GLU A 80 19.65 6.05 8.23
C GLU A 80 20.16 5.77 6.82
N GLN A 81 21.24 5.01 6.73
CA GLN A 81 21.90 4.67 5.47
C GLN A 81 21.58 3.23 5.08
N VAL A 82 21.60 2.97 3.78
CA VAL A 82 21.50 1.59 3.26
C VAL A 82 22.72 0.81 3.77
N PRO A 83 22.53 -0.39 4.36
CA PRO A 83 23.64 -1.25 4.73
C PRO A 83 24.56 -1.53 3.53
N GLN A 84 25.88 -1.53 3.74
CA GLN A 84 26.86 -1.61 2.65
C GLN A 84 26.67 -2.88 1.79
N GLU A 85 26.32 -4.00 2.42
CA GLU A 85 26.05 -5.27 1.76
C GLU A 85 24.79 -5.26 0.86
N LEU A 86 23.93 -4.26 1.06
CA LEU A 86 22.70 -4.03 0.30
C LEU A 86 22.82 -2.79 -0.60
N GLY A 87 24.01 -2.28 -0.89
CA GLY A 87 24.19 -1.07 -1.72
C GLY A 87 23.62 -1.17 -3.15
N TRP A 88 23.22 -2.37 -3.59
CA TRP A 88 22.60 -2.66 -4.88
C TRP A 88 21.07 -2.53 -4.88
N ILE A 89 20.41 -2.42 -3.72
CA ILE A 89 18.95 -2.33 -3.64
C ILE A 89 18.44 -0.94 -4.04
N ALA A 90 17.24 -0.87 -4.59
CA ALA A 90 16.54 0.37 -4.83
C ALA A 90 16.38 1.15 -3.51
N ARG A 91 16.78 2.42 -3.54
CA ARG A 91 16.70 3.32 -2.38
C ARG A 91 15.95 4.60 -2.72
N ARG A 92 15.33 5.19 -1.71
CA ARG A 92 14.67 6.49 -1.78
C ARG A 92 15.10 7.34 -0.60
N ASN A 93 15.70 8.50 -0.89
CA ASN A 93 16.20 9.40 0.15
C ASN A 93 15.08 10.33 0.63
N VAL A 94 14.63 10.14 1.88
CA VAL A 94 13.55 10.91 2.50
C VAL A 94 13.88 12.41 2.58
N ASP A 95 15.15 12.77 2.79
CA ASP A 95 15.56 14.18 2.89
C ASP A 95 15.45 14.87 1.52
N GLU A 96 15.87 14.20 0.45
CA GLU A 96 15.74 14.68 -0.94
C GLU A 96 14.27 14.80 -1.38
N GLU A 97 13.40 13.87 -0.96
CA GLU A 97 11.97 13.95 -1.24
C GLU A 97 11.33 15.17 -0.56
N TRP A 98 11.72 15.47 0.68
CA TRP A 98 11.28 16.69 1.37
C TRP A 98 11.79 17.97 0.69
N GLU A 99 13.04 18.00 0.25
CA GLU A 99 13.61 19.14 -0.47
C GLU A 99 12.90 19.37 -1.81
N THR A 100 12.67 18.30 -2.58
CA THR A 100 11.94 18.33 -3.84
C THR A 100 10.53 18.90 -3.63
N PHE A 101 9.80 18.39 -2.63
CA PHE A 101 8.47 18.89 -2.29
C PHE A 101 8.47 20.37 -1.87
N ARG A 102 9.44 20.79 -1.05
CA ARG A 102 9.55 22.20 -0.61
C ARG A 102 9.78 23.13 -1.79
N ARG A 103 10.74 22.79 -2.67
CA ARG A 103 11.03 23.55 -3.89
C ARG A 103 9.80 23.66 -4.79
N TYR A 104 9.14 22.53 -5.05
CA TYR A 104 7.91 22.51 -5.85
C TYR A 104 6.80 23.37 -5.23
N SER A 105 6.58 23.26 -3.91
CA SER A 105 5.55 24.04 -3.20
C SER A 105 5.83 25.55 -3.23
N GLU A 106 7.10 25.93 -3.13
CA GLU A 106 7.52 27.32 -3.23
C GLU A 106 7.34 27.88 -4.63
N GLN A 107 7.78 27.15 -5.67
CA GLN A 107 7.56 27.53 -7.06
C GLN A 107 6.08 27.71 -7.36
N ARG A 108 5.23 26.76 -6.92
CA ARG A 108 3.78 26.85 -7.08
C ARG A 108 3.20 28.10 -6.43
N ARG A 109 3.67 28.47 -5.23
CA ARG A 109 3.23 29.69 -4.54
C ARG A 109 3.69 30.95 -5.28
N GLN A 110 4.91 30.99 -5.80
CA GLN A 110 5.44 32.12 -6.56
C GLN A 110 4.65 32.35 -7.86
N LEU A 111 4.41 31.28 -8.63
CA LEU A 111 3.63 31.34 -9.87
C LEU A 111 2.18 31.73 -9.63
N ALA A 112 1.53 31.18 -8.59
CA ALA A 112 0.19 31.58 -8.19
C ALA A 112 0.13 33.06 -7.76
N GLY A 113 1.16 33.55 -7.03
CA GLY A 113 1.30 34.96 -6.67
C GLY A 113 1.50 35.89 -7.88
N ALA A 114 2.05 35.36 -8.98
CA ALA A 114 2.17 36.05 -10.27
C ALA A 114 0.91 35.94 -11.15
N GLY A 115 -0.18 35.33 -10.64
CA GLY A 115 -1.44 35.16 -11.36
C GLY A 115 -1.47 34.00 -12.35
N ILE A 116 -0.44 33.14 -12.37
CA ILE A 116 -0.41 31.94 -13.21
C ILE A 116 -1.19 30.83 -12.49
N VAL A 117 -2.29 30.37 -13.09
CA VAL A 117 -3.24 29.40 -12.51
C VAL A 117 -3.70 28.39 -13.56
N GLY A 118 -4.31 27.28 -13.11
CA GLY A 118 -4.84 26.23 -13.99
C GLY A 118 -3.75 25.57 -14.85
N ASP A 119 -4.08 25.19 -16.07
CA ASP A 119 -3.17 24.49 -17.00
C ASP A 119 -1.85 25.25 -17.24
N ALA A 120 -1.89 26.59 -17.23
CA ALA A 120 -0.70 27.41 -17.38
C ALA A 120 0.27 27.28 -16.19
N LEU A 121 -0.26 27.02 -14.99
CA LEU A 121 0.54 26.72 -13.81
C LEU A 121 1.17 25.35 -13.93
N ASP A 122 0.41 24.34 -14.35
CA ASP A 122 0.90 22.97 -14.48
C ASP A 122 1.99 22.85 -15.56
N LEU A 123 1.85 23.57 -16.67
CA LEU A 123 2.90 23.67 -17.70
C LEU A 123 4.15 24.42 -17.25
N ALA A 124 4.03 25.35 -16.30
CA ALA A 124 5.13 26.17 -15.79
C ALA A 124 5.86 25.54 -14.60
N LEU A 125 5.27 24.52 -13.97
CA LEU A 125 5.88 23.79 -12.86
C LEU A 125 6.92 22.82 -13.38
N ALA A 126 8.13 22.92 -12.83
CA ALA A 126 9.22 22.00 -13.15
C ALA A 126 9.34 20.95 -12.03
N ASP A 127 9.75 19.73 -12.40
CA ASP A 127 10.12 18.65 -11.48
C ASP A 127 9.08 18.36 -10.37
N PRO A 128 7.84 17.95 -10.71
CA PRO A 128 6.88 17.53 -9.70
C PRO A 128 7.43 16.36 -8.86
N PRO A 129 7.15 16.32 -7.54
CA PRO A 129 7.44 15.15 -6.73
C PRO A 129 6.76 13.91 -7.33
N LYS A 130 7.41 12.74 -7.18
CA LYS A 130 6.81 11.46 -7.62
C LYS A 130 5.46 11.24 -6.92
N PRO A 131 4.45 10.62 -7.57
CA PRO A 131 3.12 10.39 -6.98
C PRO A 131 3.12 9.88 -5.54
N ASP A 132 4.03 8.96 -5.24
CA ASP A 132 4.14 8.26 -3.96
C ASP A 132 5.06 8.96 -2.93
N TRP A 133 5.52 10.20 -3.17
CA TRP A 133 6.43 10.92 -2.25
C TRP A 133 5.86 11.09 -0.85
N THR A 134 4.54 11.18 -0.74
CA THR A 134 3.82 11.23 0.53
C THR A 134 3.98 9.93 1.34
N VAL A 135 4.12 8.78 0.68
CA VAL A 135 4.41 7.48 1.34
C VAL A 135 5.82 7.49 1.92
N ALA A 136 6.82 7.91 1.14
CA ALA A 136 8.21 7.96 1.61
C ALA A 136 8.38 8.90 2.80
N THR A 137 7.81 10.10 2.72
CA THR A 137 7.86 11.09 3.80
C THR A 137 6.97 10.72 4.99
N TYR A 138 5.92 9.92 4.80
CA TYR A 138 5.11 9.35 5.87
C TYR A 138 5.88 8.30 6.66
N LEU A 139 6.51 7.35 5.98
CA LEU A 139 7.33 6.31 6.59
C LEU A 139 8.59 6.89 7.26
N GLY A 140 9.20 7.89 6.64
CA GLY A 140 10.41 8.58 7.12
C GLY A 140 10.17 9.66 8.18
N ASP A 141 8.93 10.02 8.51
CA ASP A 141 8.66 10.89 9.65
C ASP A 141 8.94 10.11 10.94
N TYR A 142 9.99 10.50 11.68
CA TYR A 142 10.40 9.83 12.91
C TYR A 142 9.26 9.69 13.94
N ARG A 143 8.27 10.59 13.92
CA ARG A 143 7.11 10.55 14.83
C ARG A 143 6.12 9.43 14.49
N MET A 144 6.20 8.89 13.26
CA MET A 144 5.44 7.71 12.85
C MET A 144 6.10 6.40 13.29
N GLN A 145 7.39 6.43 13.65
CA GLN A 145 8.14 5.27 14.17
C GLN A 145 8.10 4.02 13.26
N ALA A 146 8.01 4.21 11.94
CA ALA A 146 7.81 3.12 10.99
C ALA A 146 9.02 2.83 10.09
N GLN A 147 9.91 3.80 9.87
CA GLN A 147 11.05 3.67 8.95
C GLN A 147 11.91 2.43 9.24
N GLY A 148 12.35 2.25 10.48
CA GLY A 148 13.20 1.11 10.84
C GLY A 148 12.51 -0.25 10.65
N ILE A 149 11.20 -0.35 10.92
CA ILE A 149 10.42 -1.58 10.69
C ILE A 149 10.33 -1.85 9.19
N HIS A 150 9.92 -0.85 8.40
CA HIS A 150 9.84 -0.93 6.95
C HIS A 150 11.19 -1.34 6.34
N ASN A 151 12.28 -0.67 6.70
CA ASN A 151 13.61 -0.96 6.19
C ASN A 151 14.11 -2.35 6.61
N SER A 152 13.75 -2.83 7.80
CA SER A 152 14.07 -4.20 8.20
C SER A 152 13.38 -5.25 7.31
N LEU A 153 12.14 -4.99 6.90
CA LEU A 153 11.37 -5.83 5.99
C LEU A 153 12.01 -5.86 4.59
N VAL A 154 12.37 -4.68 4.05
CA VAL A 154 13.06 -4.56 2.74
C VAL A 154 14.42 -5.25 2.78
N ALA A 155 15.21 -5.00 3.82
CA ALA A 155 16.52 -5.61 3.99
C ALA A 155 16.44 -7.14 4.12
N GLN A 156 15.44 -7.66 4.84
CA GLN A 156 15.23 -9.10 4.97
C GLN A 156 14.85 -9.75 3.64
N TRP A 157 13.95 -9.13 2.88
CA TRP A 157 13.60 -9.59 1.53
C TRP A 157 14.84 -9.66 0.63
N ALA A 158 15.67 -8.61 0.64
CA ALA A 158 16.88 -8.51 -0.18
C ALA A 158 18.00 -9.48 0.25
N ARG A 159 18.27 -9.64 1.55
CA ARG A 159 19.33 -10.55 2.06
C ARG A 159 19.09 -11.99 1.69
N GLY A 160 17.81 -12.38 1.62
CA GLY A 160 17.43 -13.71 1.19
C GLY A 160 17.68 -13.96 -0.30
N GLY A 161 17.67 -12.91 -1.12
CA GLY A 161 17.99 -12.95 -2.56
C GLY A 161 17.31 -14.10 -3.32
N ASP A 162 18.01 -14.64 -4.32
CA ASP A 162 17.57 -15.81 -5.09
C ASP A 162 17.43 -17.08 -4.25
N GLN A 163 18.15 -17.19 -3.12
CA GLN A 163 18.15 -18.39 -2.29
C GLN A 163 16.83 -18.61 -1.55
N THR A 164 16.08 -17.54 -1.28
CA THR A 164 14.84 -17.61 -0.50
C THR A 164 13.61 -17.14 -1.25
N ILE A 165 13.78 -16.49 -2.41
CA ILE A 165 12.64 -15.94 -3.14
C ILE A 165 11.60 -17.01 -3.44
N ALA A 166 12.01 -18.19 -3.92
CA ALA A 166 11.11 -19.30 -4.18
C ALA A 166 10.37 -19.76 -2.90
N LEU A 167 11.09 -19.90 -1.77
CA LEU A 167 10.49 -20.27 -0.49
C LEU A 167 9.47 -19.23 0.00
N ASN A 168 9.82 -17.94 -0.09
CA ASN A 168 8.96 -16.83 0.31
C ASN A 168 7.68 -16.81 -0.54
N LEU A 169 7.82 -16.92 -1.86
CA LEU A 169 6.69 -16.94 -2.79
C LEU A 169 5.82 -18.17 -2.58
N GLN A 170 6.39 -19.37 -2.45
CA GLN A 170 5.62 -20.59 -2.12
C GLN A 170 4.83 -20.41 -0.83
N THR A 171 5.45 -19.83 0.21
CA THR A 171 4.75 -19.56 1.48
C THR A 171 3.63 -18.54 1.29
N ILE A 172 3.85 -17.46 0.54
CA ILE A 172 2.81 -16.47 0.21
C ILE A 172 1.63 -17.12 -0.52
N LEU A 173 1.90 -17.92 -1.55
CA LEU A 173 0.85 -18.62 -2.30
C LEU A 173 0.10 -19.64 -1.42
N GLN A 174 0.79 -20.28 -0.47
CA GLN A 174 0.19 -21.21 0.48
C GLN A 174 -0.69 -20.50 1.51
N LEU A 175 -0.27 -19.33 2.02
CA LEU A 175 -1.06 -18.50 2.95
C LEU A 175 -2.42 -18.12 2.35
N PHE A 176 -2.48 -17.94 1.03
CA PHE A 176 -3.70 -17.50 0.34
C PHE A 176 -4.30 -18.59 -0.56
N ALA A 177 -3.93 -19.86 -0.37
CA ALA A 177 -4.40 -20.94 -1.23
C ALA A 177 -5.89 -21.24 -1.03
N THR A 178 -6.42 -21.06 0.17
CA THR A 178 -7.85 -21.23 0.47
C THR A 178 -8.30 -20.15 1.45
N PRO A 179 -9.61 -19.82 1.52
CA PRO A 179 -10.12 -18.85 2.48
C PRO A 179 -9.83 -19.19 3.95
N ASP A 180 -9.62 -20.48 4.24
CA ASP A 180 -9.39 -21.07 5.56
C ASP A 180 -7.96 -21.61 5.75
N ALA A 181 -7.01 -21.17 4.91
CA ALA A 181 -5.63 -21.64 4.97
C ALA A 181 -5.01 -21.44 6.36
N ASP A 182 -4.29 -22.45 6.84
CA ASP A 182 -3.61 -22.40 8.13
C ASP A 182 -2.32 -21.57 8.04
N TRP A 183 -2.44 -20.30 8.42
CA TRP A 183 -1.32 -19.35 8.42
C TRP A 183 -0.25 -19.70 9.43
N GLU A 184 -0.63 -20.27 10.58
CA GLU A 184 0.31 -20.65 11.61
C GLU A 184 1.16 -21.84 11.13
N ALA A 185 0.54 -22.87 10.57
CA ALA A 185 1.25 -24.00 9.97
C ALA A 185 2.18 -23.55 8.84
N SER A 186 1.74 -22.63 7.98
CA SER A 186 2.55 -22.08 6.89
C SER A 186 3.75 -21.29 7.41
N ALA A 187 3.56 -20.46 8.43
CA ALA A 187 4.65 -19.72 9.07
C ALA A 187 5.66 -20.64 9.77
N GLN A 188 5.20 -21.72 10.43
CA GLN A 188 6.09 -22.72 11.04
C GLN A 188 6.87 -23.50 9.98
N ALA A 189 6.25 -23.86 8.86
CA ALA A 189 6.92 -24.52 7.74
C ALA A 189 8.01 -23.62 7.16
N TRP A 190 7.71 -22.34 6.91
CA TRP A 190 8.70 -21.36 6.47
C TRP A 190 9.85 -21.23 7.45
N LYS A 191 9.56 -21.09 8.75
CA LYS A 191 10.57 -20.98 9.81
C LYS A 191 11.51 -22.18 9.84
N LYS A 192 10.98 -23.39 9.68
CA LYS A 192 11.77 -24.62 9.64
C LYS A 192 12.70 -24.63 8.42
N ALA A 193 12.22 -24.21 7.25
CA ALA A 193 12.99 -24.15 6.02
C ALA A 193 14.06 -23.04 6.05
N ALA A 194 13.75 -21.88 6.60
CA ALA A 194 14.65 -20.72 6.68
C ALA A 194 15.66 -20.80 7.84
N LYS A 195 15.58 -21.83 8.71
CA LYS A 195 16.41 -21.94 9.92
C LYS A 195 17.91 -21.90 9.64
N SER A 196 18.38 -22.55 8.58
CA SER A 196 19.81 -22.57 8.20
C SER A 196 20.32 -21.23 7.68
N LEU A 197 19.42 -20.31 7.34
CA LEU A 197 19.74 -19.01 6.77
C LEU A 197 19.81 -17.89 7.83
N GLY A 198 19.46 -18.19 9.08
CA GLY A 198 19.51 -17.22 10.18
C GLY A 198 18.55 -16.02 10.02
N LEU A 199 17.52 -16.15 9.18
CA LEU A 199 16.54 -15.09 8.95
C LEU A 199 15.49 -15.07 10.07
N PRO A 200 15.12 -13.88 10.60
CA PRO A 200 14.09 -13.78 11.62
C PRO A 200 12.72 -14.14 11.04
N ASP A 201 11.91 -14.88 11.79
CA ASP A 201 10.56 -15.29 11.37
C ASP A 201 9.49 -14.24 11.69
N SER A 202 9.79 -13.30 12.58
CA SER A 202 8.82 -12.32 13.06
C SER A 202 9.40 -10.93 13.21
N VAL A 203 8.52 -9.94 13.16
CA VAL A 203 8.83 -8.51 13.25
C VAL A 203 7.77 -7.84 14.12
N THR A 204 8.14 -6.72 14.73
CA THR A 204 7.18 -5.85 15.41
C THR A 204 6.12 -5.36 14.43
N ALA A 205 4.85 -5.62 14.73
CA ALA A 205 3.72 -5.08 13.99
C ALA A 205 3.70 -3.55 14.12
N SER A 206 3.94 -2.86 13.00
CA SER A 206 3.87 -1.39 12.98
C SER A 206 2.41 -0.96 13.11
N GLN A 207 2.12 0.05 13.94
CA GLN A 207 0.78 0.67 14.01
C GLN A 207 0.38 1.29 12.67
N LEU A 208 1.35 1.63 11.84
CA LEU A 208 1.12 2.22 10.53
C LEU A 208 0.52 1.18 9.56
N PHE A 209 0.90 -0.09 9.71
CA PHE A 209 0.34 -1.22 8.96
C PHE A 209 -0.85 -1.86 9.68
N ASN A 210 -0.85 -1.78 11.02
CA ASN A 210 -1.79 -2.42 11.94
C ASN A 210 -2.35 -1.41 12.95
N PRO A 211 -3.15 -0.41 12.52
CA PRO A 211 -3.57 0.65 13.42
C PRO A 211 -4.55 0.20 14.49
N HIS A 212 -5.14 -0.99 14.34
CA HIS A 212 -5.91 -1.65 15.40
C HIS A 212 -5.03 -2.23 16.52
N MET A 213 -3.75 -2.50 16.25
CA MET A 213 -2.77 -3.02 17.21
C MET A 213 -1.97 -1.89 17.89
N GLY A 214 -2.66 -0.80 18.27
CA GLY A 214 -2.06 0.34 18.95
C GLY A 214 -1.26 -0.06 20.20
N LYS A 215 -0.32 0.80 20.62
CA LYS A 215 0.42 0.69 21.90
C LYS A 215 -0.60 0.89 23.03
N GLY A 216 -1.29 -0.18 23.36
CA GLY A 216 -2.47 -0.22 24.22
C GLY A 216 -2.91 -1.66 24.39
N GLN A 217 -3.75 -1.91 25.39
CA GLN A 217 -4.06 -3.23 25.96
C GLN A 217 -4.73 -4.26 25.01
N ASN A 218 -4.90 -3.92 23.73
CA ASN A 218 -5.56 -4.76 22.73
C ASN A 218 -4.55 -5.74 22.11
N GLN A 219 -4.25 -6.82 22.83
CA GLN A 219 -3.64 -8.01 22.24
C GLN A 219 -4.70 -8.75 21.40
N GLY A 220 -4.28 -9.46 20.34
CA GLY A 220 -5.18 -10.30 19.53
C GLY A 220 -5.93 -11.37 20.33
N LYS A 221 -5.46 -11.65 21.56
CA LYS A 221 -6.18 -12.42 22.57
C LYS A 221 -6.09 -11.69 23.90
N ALA A 222 -7.25 -11.39 24.52
CA ALA A 222 -7.33 -10.75 25.84
C ALA A 222 -6.90 -11.71 26.96
N ASN A 223 -5.61 -12.05 27.03
CA ASN A 223 -5.08 -12.99 28.01
C ASN A 223 -4.12 -12.35 29.01
N LYS A 224 -3.56 -11.16 28.72
CA LYS A 224 -2.64 -10.43 29.62
C LYS A 224 -2.71 -8.91 29.42
N LEU A 225 -2.61 -8.17 30.52
CA LEU A 225 -2.35 -6.72 30.53
C LEU A 225 -0.83 -6.49 30.51
N THR A 226 -0.20 -6.63 29.35
CA THR A 226 1.23 -6.32 29.20
C THR A 226 1.42 -5.33 28.06
N MET A 227 2.03 -4.19 28.38
CA MET A 227 2.36 -3.15 27.41
C MET A 227 3.58 -3.66 26.61
N GLY A 228 3.36 -4.15 25.39
CA GLY A 228 4.39 -4.75 24.56
C GLY A 228 4.08 -4.57 23.08
N ASN A 229 5.12 -4.62 22.24
CA ASN A 229 4.95 -4.64 20.80
C ASN A 229 4.47 -6.02 20.36
N GLU A 230 3.38 -6.08 19.59
CA GLU A 230 2.89 -7.32 19.02
C GLU A 230 3.86 -7.82 17.95
N LYS A 231 4.12 -9.13 17.91
CA LYS A 231 4.92 -9.76 16.86
C LYS A 231 4.00 -10.33 15.79
N SER A 232 4.37 -10.12 14.54
CA SER A 232 3.66 -10.66 13.37
C SER A 232 4.63 -11.42 12.47
N PHE A 233 4.11 -12.35 11.68
CA PHE A 233 4.89 -13.09 10.69
C PHE A 233 5.41 -12.13 9.62
N TRP A 234 6.72 -12.16 9.35
CA TRP A 234 7.38 -11.10 8.61
C TRP A 234 6.90 -10.96 7.15
N LEU A 235 6.56 -12.06 6.48
CA LEU A 235 6.04 -12.01 5.11
C LEU A 235 4.69 -11.29 5.03
N VAL A 236 3.83 -11.47 6.03
CA VAL A 236 2.54 -10.77 6.09
C VAL A 236 2.76 -9.27 6.31
N GLU A 237 3.70 -8.89 7.18
CA GLU A 237 4.06 -7.47 7.36
C GLU A 237 4.77 -6.88 6.13
N TYR A 238 5.59 -7.66 5.43
CA TYR A 238 6.20 -7.25 4.16
C TYR A 238 5.13 -6.97 3.10
N LEU A 239 4.14 -7.85 2.94
CA LEU A 239 3.04 -7.63 2.01
C LEU A 239 2.21 -6.39 2.40
N LYS A 240 1.93 -6.14 3.68
CA LYS A 240 1.29 -4.88 4.10
C LYS A 240 2.13 -3.65 3.76
N ALA A 241 3.46 -3.74 3.90
CA ALA A 241 4.35 -2.68 3.46
C ALA A 241 4.27 -2.48 1.94
N VAL A 242 4.25 -3.54 1.13
CA VAL A 242 4.01 -3.44 -0.32
C VAL A 242 2.67 -2.78 -0.63
N GLY A 243 1.59 -3.23 0.02
CA GLY A 243 0.25 -2.65 -0.12
C GLY A 243 0.20 -1.18 0.24
N LEU A 244 1.04 -0.74 1.18
CA LEU A 244 1.13 0.65 1.56
C LEU A 244 1.64 1.52 0.41
N TRP A 245 2.67 1.07 -0.30
CA TRP A 245 3.15 1.76 -1.50
C TRP A 245 2.14 1.72 -2.65
N MET A 246 1.34 0.65 -2.73
CA MET A 246 0.36 0.43 -3.81
C MET A 246 -0.95 1.23 -3.67
N ALA A 247 -1.47 1.39 -2.46
CA ALA A 247 -2.85 1.80 -2.26
C ALA A 247 -3.05 2.85 -1.17
N THR A 248 -1.97 3.49 -0.70
CA THR A 248 -2.06 4.49 0.37
C THR A 248 -1.77 5.90 -0.10
N ALA A 249 -2.61 6.84 0.33
CA ALA A 249 -2.41 8.28 0.19
C ALA A 249 -2.37 8.95 1.58
N PRO A 250 -1.18 9.12 2.18
CA PRO A 250 -1.02 9.83 3.44
C PRO A 250 -1.20 11.35 3.25
N THR A 251 -1.91 11.98 4.18
CA THR A 251 -2.13 13.43 4.21
C THR A 251 -1.88 13.97 5.61
N LYS A 252 -1.53 15.25 5.68
CA LYS A 252 -1.40 16.00 6.93
C LYS A 252 -2.36 17.17 6.88
N ALA A 253 -3.25 17.27 7.87
CA ALA A 253 -4.14 18.41 7.97
C ALA A 253 -3.31 19.69 8.17
N THR A 254 -3.58 20.73 7.39
CA THR A 254 -2.80 21.98 7.42
C THR A 254 -2.92 22.75 8.74
N ASN A 255 -4.03 22.56 9.46
CA ASN A 255 -4.39 23.34 10.65
C ASN A 255 -4.42 22.49 11.94
N ALA A 256 -3.91 21.27 11.91
CA ALA A 256 -3.92 20.38 13.06
C ALA A 256 -2.69 19.48 13.07
N ASP A 257 -2.31 19.06 14.27
CA ASP A 257 -1.35 17.98 14.52
C ASP A 257 -1.95 16.60 14.20
N LEU A 258 -2.65 16.53 13.06
CA LEU A 258 -3.48 15.43 12.61
C LEU A 258 -2.98 14.92 11.26
N ARG A 259 -2.85 13.61 11.13
CA ARG A 259 -2.58 12.91 9.88
C ARG A 259 -3.76 12.01 9.55
N LYS A 260 -4.10 11.93 8.26
CA LYS A 260 -5.07 10.97 7.75
C LYS A 260 -4.41 10.14 6.66
N THR A 261 -4.61 8.84 6.74
CA THR A 261 -4.08 7.88 5.78
C THR A 261 -5.26 7.22 5.10
N TYR A 262 -5.47 7.53 3.83
CA TYR A 262 -6.50 6.91 3.00
C TYR A 262 -5.91 5.67 2.34
N VAL A 263 -6.55 4.53 2.51
CA VAL A 263 -6.19 3.26 1.86
C VAL A 263 -7.38 2.82 1.03
N LEU A 264 -7.16 2.63 -0.28
CA LEU A 264 -8.24 2.23 -1.18
C LEU A 264 -8.86 0.89 -0.77
N ALA A 265 -10.17 0.77 -0.85
CA ALA A 265 -10.91 -0.47 -0.64
C ALA A 265 -11.39 -1.01 -2.00
N PRO A 266 -10.74 -2.05 -2.56
CA PRO A 266 -11.06 -2.55 -3.89
C PRO A 266 -12.42 -3.27 -3.86
N GLN A 267 -13.18 -3.21 -4.95
CA GLN A 267 -14.37 -4.04 -5.15
C GLN A 267 -14.15 -5.02 -6.31
N ARG A 268 -13.70 -4.54 -7.47
CA ARG A 268 -13.21 -5.33 -8.60
C ARG A 268 -12.33 -4.41 -9.44
N ILE A 269 -11.01 -4.59 -9.38
CA ILE A 269 -10.08 -3.71 -10.09
C ILE A 269 -8.85 -4.48 -10.61
N ASP A 270 -8.48 -4.23 -11.87
CA ASP A 270 -7.20 -4.69 -12.42
C ASP A 270 -6.05 -3.94 -11.73
N VAL A 271 -5.02 -4.68 -11.29
CA VAL A 271 -3.91 -4.14 -10.50
C VAL A 271 -3.09 -3.11 -11.29
N LYS A 272 -2.94 -3.29 -12.61
CA LYS A 272 -2.18 -2.37 -13.47
C LYS A 272 -2.98 -1.10 -13.73
N PHE A 273 -4.28 -1.22 -13.95
CA PHE A 273 -5.21 -0.10 -14.07
C PHE A 273 -5.29 0.71 -12.76
N HIS A 274 -5.46 0.02 -11.63
CA HIS A 274 -5.41 0.63 -10.29
C HIS A 274 -4.18 1.52 -10.11
N ARG A 275 -2.98 1.02 -10.45
CA ARG A 275 -1.75 1.81 -10.29
C ARG A 275 -1.81 3.12 -11.07
N ARG A 276 -2.28 3.10 -12.32
CA ARG A 276 -2.40 4.31 -13.16
C ARG A 276 -3.40 5.32 -12.62
N VAL A 277 -4.55 4.85 -12.13
CA VAL A 277 -5.58 5.71 -11.51
C VAL A 277 -5.07 6.28 -10.18
N PHE A 278 -4.51 5.42 -9.33
CA PHE A 278 -4.10 5.79 -7.98
C PHE A 278 -2.87 6.70 -7.96
N ASP A 279 -1.95 6.57 -8.92
CA ASP A 279 -0.83 7.51 -9.09
C ASP A 279 -1.34 8.93 -9.37
N THR A 280 -2.23 9.09 -10.36
CA THR A 280 -2.84 10.39 -10.67
C THR A 280 -3.66 10.94 -9.49
N PHE A 281 -4.39 10.08 -8.78
CA PHE A 281 -5.08 10.47 -7.55
C PHE A 281 -4.12 11.03 -6.50
N ARG A 282 -2.98 10.38 -6.25
CA ARG A 282 -1.98 10.85 -5.27
C ARG A 282 -1.31 12.15 -5.68
N GLU A 283 -1.02 12.33 -6.97
CA GLU A 283 -0.48 13.58 -7.52
C GLU A 283 -1.42 14.76 -7.27
N ARG A 284 -2.73 14.53 -7.42
CA ARG A 284 -3.76 15.56 -7.27
C ARG A 284 -4.29 15.71 -5.85
N LEU A 285 -4.04 14.77 -4.94
CA LEU A 285 -4.51 14.83 -3.56
C LEU A 285 -3.58 15.72 -2.70
N TRP A 286 -3.88 17.01 -2.65
CA TRP A 286 -3.13 17.98 -1.83
C TRP A 286 -3.72 18.12 -0.42
N ASN A 287 -2.87 18.56 0.52
CA ASN A 287 -3.26 18.76 1.92
C ASN A 287 -4.24 19.95 2.08
N THR A 288 -5.38 19.71 2.72
CA THR A 288 -6.39 20.71 3.06
C THR A 288 -6.86 20.55 4.53
N GLY A 289 -7.89 21.28 4.95
CA GLY A 289 -8.50 21.12 6.28
C GLY A 289 -9.17 19.75 6.44
N ALA A 290 -9.19 19.19 7.66
CA ALA A 290 -9.47 17.76 7.89
C ALA A 290 -10.82 17.24 7.36
N VAL A 291 -11.91 18.02 7.45
CA VAL A 291 -13.24 17.63 6.92
C VAL A 291 -13.30 17.81 5.39
N LYS A 292 -12.77 18.94 4.92
CA LYS A 292 -12.65 19.21 3.48
C LYS A 292 -11.84 18.11 2.79
N GLN A 293 -10.83 17.55 3.47
CA GLN A 293 -9.98 16.48 2.94
C GLN A 293 -10.76 15.20 2.64
N ASP A 294 -11.70 14.76 3.50
CA ASP A 294 -12.45 13.51 3.24
C ASP A 294 -13.34 13.67 2.02
N ILE A 295 -14.09 14.78 1.95
CA ILE A 295 -14.97 15.08 0.81
C ILE A 295 -14.15 15.18 -0.48
N LEU A 296 -13.03 15.91 -0.44
CA LEU A 296 -12.14 16.03 -1.59
C LEU A 296 -11.52 14.70 -1.99
N ALA A 297 -11.11 13.85 -1.05
CA ALA A 297 -10.51 12.56 -1.37
C ALA A 297 -11.52 11.66 -2.11
N SER A 298 -12.76 11.59 -1.64
CA SER A 298 -13.82 10.80 -2.28
C SER A 298 -14.15 11.32 -3.68
N LEU A 299 -14.40 12.63 -3.83
CA LEU A 299 -14.74 13.25 -5.11
C LEU A 299 -13.58 13.19 -6.12
N LEU A 300 -12.35 13.49 -5.68
CA LEU A 300 -11.18 13.48 -6.53
C LEU A 300 -10.87 12.08 -7.06
N TYR A 301 -11.02 11.04 -6.23
CA TYR A 301 -10.81 9.68 -6.71
C TYR A 301 -11.82 9.29 -7.77
N ALA A 302 -13.11 9.61 -7.56
CA ALA A 302 -14.16 9.37 -8.54
C ALA A 302 -13.88 10.11 -9.86
N GLU A 303 -13.47 11.38 -9.79
CA GLU A 303 -13.08 12.19 -10.95
C GLU A 303 -11.91 11.55 -11.71
N VAL A 304 -10.81 11.22 -11.03
CA VAL A 304 -9.62 10.63 -11.67
C VAL A 304 -9.92 9.26 -12.30
N LEU A 305 -10.75 8.44 -11.65
CA LEU A 305 -11.19 7.17 -12.20
C LEU A 305 -11.97 7.38 -13.50
N LEU A 306 -12.97 8.28 -13.49
CA LEU A 306 -13.79 8.59 -14.65
C LEU A 306 -12.97 9.16 -15.81
N GLU A 307 -12.12 10.15 -15.55
CA GLU A 307 -11.23 10.75 -16.54
C GLU A 307 -10.37 9.67 -17.22
N ARG A 308 -9.79 8.76 -16.44
CA ARG A 308 -8.95 7.70 -17.00
C ARG A 308 -9.73 6.74 -17.89
N CYS A 309 -10.95 6.36 -17.51
CA CYS A 309 -11.78 5.49 -18.32
C CYS A 309 -12.18 6.16 -19.65
N ILE A 310 -12.43 7.47 -19.63
CA ILE A 310 -12.70 8.27 -20.84
C ILE A 310 -11.45 8.36 -21.72
N GLU A 311 -10.28 8.60 -21.14
CA GLU A 311 -9.00 8.67 -21.87
C GLU A 311 -8.61 7.35 -22.54
N GLU A 312 -8.89 6.22 -21.89
CA GLU A 312 -8.58 4.88 -22.40
C GLU A 312 -9.68 4.30 -23.32
N ASP A 313 -10.78 5.03 -23.54
CA ASP A 313 -11.99 4.57 -24.25
C ASP A 313 -12.52 3.23 -23.72
N ASP A 314 -12.40 3.03 -22.40
CA ASP A 314 -12.77 1.81 -21.72
C ASP A 314 -13.73 2.12 -20.56
N LEU A 315 -14.99 2.34 -20.93
CA LEU A 315 -16.08 2.48 -19.97
C LEU A 315 -16.61 1.12 -19.49
N SER A 316 -16.10 0.00 -20.04
CA SER A 316 -16.58 -1.35 -19.71
C SER A 316 -16.35 -1.73 -18.26
N VAL A 317 -15.41 -1.05 -17.59
CA VAL A 317 -15.19 -1.14 -16.14
C VAL A 317 -16.46 -0.81 -15.32
N PHE A 318 -17.42 -0.08 -15.90
CA PHE A 318 -18.70 0.27 -15.29
C PHE A 318 -19.89 -0.56 -15.81
N ASP A 319 -19.68 -1.53 -16.71
CA ASP A 319 -20.78 -2.35 -17.25
C ASP A 319 -21.52 -3.12 -16.14
N ASP A 320 -20.80 -3.48 -15.09
CA ASP A 320 -21.34 -4.18 -13.93
C ASP A 320 -22.05 -3.24 -12.92
N GLY A 321 -22.15 -1.93 -13.18
CA GLY A 321 -22.96 -0.99 -12.40
C GLY A 321 -22.23 0.31 -11.96
N PRO A 322 -22.59 0.90 -10.81
CA PRO A 322 -22.01 2.17 -10.36
C PRO A 322 -20.51 2.09 -10.09
N ILE A 323 -19.84 3.24 -9.96
CA ILE A 323 -18.42 3.36 -9.61
C ILE A 323 -18.03 2.55 -8.36
N SER A 324 -18.96 2.42 -7.40
CA SER A 324 -18.78 1.59 -6.20
C SER A 324 -18.51 0.12 -6.49
N ASN A 325 -18.86 -0.38 -7.68
CA ASN A 325 -18.62 -1.75 -8.12
C ASN A 325 -17.16 -1.98 -8.56
N VAL A 326 -16.42 -0.89 -8.85
CA VAL A 326 -14.98 -0.93 -9.13
C VAL A 326 -14.20 -0.79 -7.82
N VAL A 327 -14.56 0.23 -7.03
CA VAL A 327 -13.95 0.57 -5.75
C VAL A 327 -15.04 1.02 -4.79
N SER A 328 -15.15 0.34 -3.64
CA SER A 328 -16.21 0.65 -2.67
C SER A 328 -15.96 1.96 -1.92
N GLY A 329 -14.69 2.36 -1.78
CA GLY A 329 -14.30 3.53 -1.00
C GLY A 329 -12.85 3.52 -0.53
N MET A 330 -12.61 4.13 0.61
CA MET A 330 -11.32 4.17 1.28
C MET A 330 -11.47 3.87 2.77
N SER A 331 -10.65 2.94 3.26
CA SER A 331 -10.42 2.80 4.70
C SER A 331 -9.50 3.93 5.15
N VAL A 332 -9.85 4.62 6.23
CA VAL A 332 -9.14 5.82 6.71
C VAL A 332 -8.63 5.60 8.12
N ALA A 333 -7.32 5.70 8.30
CA ALA A 333 -6.69 5.76 9.61
C ALA A 333 -6.34 7.21 9.96
N THR A 334 -6.84 7.68 11.10
CA THR A 334 -6.55 9.03 11.60
C THR A 334 -5.60 8.96 12.79
N TYR A 335 -4.56 9.78 12.75
CA TYR A 335 -3.54 9.86 13.78
C TYR A 335 -3.43 11.28 14.31
N GLN A 336 -3.27 11.41 15.63
CA GLN A 336 -3.01 12.69 16.29
C GLN A 336 -1.64 12.66 16.95
N LEU A 337 -0.89 13.75 16.82
CA LEU A 337 0.33 13.96 17.58
C LEU A 337 -0.06 14.33 19.02
N LEU A 338 -0.09 13.34 19.90
CA LEU A 338 -0.41 13.53 21.33
C LEU A 338 0.85 13.78 22.17
N SER A 339 2.03 13.54 21.60
CA SER A 339 3.32 13.84 22.21
C SER A 339 4.27 14.35 21.14
N ALA A 340 5.31 15.09 21.53
CA ALA A 340 6.30 15.64 20.59
C ALA A 340 6.97 14.58 19.68
N ASN A 341 6.93 13.31 20.08
CA ASN A 341 7.71 12.23 19.46
C ASN A 341 6.87 11.08 18.89
N SER A 342 5.53 11.10 19.01
CA SER A 342 4.72 9.98 18.56
C SER A 342 3.31 10.40 18.17
N TYR A 343 2.94 10.05 16.93
CA TYR A 343 1.55 9.97 16.54
C TYR A 343 0.87 8.78 17.23
N THR A 344 -0.41 8.93 17.52
CA THR A 344 -1.28 7.88 18.07
C THR A 344 -2.51 7.73 17.19
N THR A 345 -2.90 6.50 16.87
CA THR A 345 -4.15 6.22 16.16
C THR A 345 -5.33 6.68 17.01
N MET A 346 -6.15 7.58 16.46
CA MET A 346 -7.34 8.11 17.13
C MET A 346 -8.63 7.51 16.59
N ASN A 347 -8.68 7.25 15.28
CA ASN A 347 -9.90 6.79 14.64
C ASN A 347 -9.59 5.91 13.43
N LEU A 348 -10.46 4.93 13.22
CA LEU A 348 -10.55 4.12 12.01
C LEU A 348 -11.96 4.33 11.45
N SER A 349 -12.04 4.84 10.23
CA SER A 349 -13.30 5.11 9.55
C SER A 349 -13.28 4.58 8.13
N TYR A 350 -14.45 4.56 7.51
CA TYR A 350 -14.61 4.20 6.11
C TYR A 350 -15.28 5.35 5.36
N LEU A 351 -14.73 5.69 4.20
CA LEU A 351 -15.23 6.74 3.31
C LEU A 351 -15.69 6.09 2.01
N GLY A 352 -17.00 6.00 1.81
CA GLY A 352 -17.57 5.50 0.55
C GLY A 352 -17.33 6.47 -0.61
N LEU A 353 -17.33 5.94 -1.83
CA LEU A 353 -17.45 6.77 -3.03
C LEU A 353 -18.92 7.24 -3.21
N PRO A 354 -19.16 8.31 -3.98
CA PRO A 354 -20.50 8.84 -4.16
C PRO A 354 -21.37 7.93 -5.06
N ASP A 355 -22.32 7.20 -4.46
CA ASP A 355 -23.24 6.28 -5.18
C ASP A 355 -24.36 7.00 -5.96
N TRP A 356 -24.47 8.32 -5.84
CA TRP A 356 -25.49 9.11 -6.54
C TRP A 356 -25.09 9.53 -7.96
N MET A 357 -23.89 9.15 -8.42
CA MET A 357 -23.49 9.41 -9.80
C MET A 357 -24.34 8.59 -10.77
N PRO A 358 -24.77 9.17 -11.92
CA PRO A 358 -25.52 8.43 -12.93
C PRO A 358 -24.77 7.16 -13.36
N GLN A 359 -25.51 6.11 -13.71
CA GLN A 359 -24.90 4.92 -14.29
C GLN A 359 -24.15 5.31 -15.57
N VAL A 360 -22.84 5.05 -15.60
CA VAL A 360 -22.01 5.22 -16.79
C VAL A 360 -22.24 3.98 -17.65
N GLN A 361 -22.66 4.17 -18.91
CA GLN A 361 -22.88 3.08 -19.85
C GLN A 361 -21.88 3.21 -21.00
N SER A 362 -21.24 2.10 -21.36
CA SER A 362 -20.59 1.95 -22.66
C SER A 362 -21.67 1.94 -23.76
N MET A 363 -21.37 2.53 -24.93
CA MET A 363 -22.30 2.57 -26.08
C MET A 363 -22.35 1.26 -26.86
#